data_AF-A0A8C0GYU7-F1
#
_entry.id   AF-A0A8C0GYU7-F1
#
_cell.length_a   1.000
_cell.length_b   1.000
_cell.length_c   1.000
_cell.angle_alpha   90.00
_cell.angle_beta   90.00
_cell.angle_gamma   90.00
#
_symmetry.space_group_name_H-M   'P 1'
#
loop_
_entity.id
_entity.type
_entity.pdbx_description
1 polymer ?
#
loop_
_entity_poly.entity_id
_entity_poly.type
_entity_poly.pdbx_seq_one_letter_code
_entity_poly.pdbx_strand_id
1 'polypeptide(L)'
;FGGEGPSAALKGPPPPKCHPKTQTSAGFELMIVWKIYVDEEGRVTPVLDLLPRIPVQAVQNKQAAVENGPQCFRNMLLLLGIEASIESLIKSVAEKCTEHNRKST
;
A
#
# COMPACT_ATOMS: atom_id res chain seq x y z
N PHE A 1 -20.89 27.37 64.78
CA PHE A 1 -20.18 26.17 64.27
C PHE A 1 -21.13 25.40 63.36
N GLY A 2 -21.31 25.86 62.12
CA GLY A 2 -21.97 25.09 61.07
C GLY A 2 -20.86 24.58 60.15
N GLY A 3 -20.60 23.28 60.19
CA GLY A 3 -19.53 22.66 59.41
C GLY A 3 -19.90 22.60 57.93
N GLU A 4 -19.02 23.14 57.08
CA GLU A 4 -18.97 22.81 55.66
C GLU A 4 -18.76 21.30 55.51
N GLY A 5 -19.77 20.61 54.99
CA GLY A 5 -19.60 19.25 54.49
C GLY A 5 -18.86 19.28 53.14
N PRO A 6 -17.92 18.38 52.87
CA PRO A 6 -17.18 18.40 51.62
C PRO A 6 -18.11 18.02 50.46
N SER A 7 -18.18 18.91 49.46
CA SER A 7 -18.81 18.65 48.17
C SER A 7 -18.11 17.45 47.50
N ALA A 8 -18.78 16.30 47.50
CA ALA A 8 -18.32 15.11 46.81
C ALA A 8 -18.45 15.35 45.29
N ALA A 9 -17.39 15.89 44.69
CA ALA A 9 -17.26 15.94 43.25
C ALA A 9 -17.29 14.51 42.70
N LEU A 10 -18.40 14.15 42.05
CA LEU A 10 -18.54 12.95 41.23
C LEU A 10 -17.48 13.00 40.12
N LYS A 11 -16.33 12.35 40.34
CA LYS A 11 -15.38 12.08 39.26
C LYS A 11 -16.08 11.13 38.28
N GLY A 12 -16.50 11.66 37.14
CA GLY A 12 -17.02 10.86 36.03
C GLY A 12 -16.00 9.79 35.63
N PRO A 13 -16.45 8.67 35.01
CA PRO A 13 -15.57 7.59 34.61
C PRO A 13 -14.45 8.12 33.70
N PRO A 14 -13.21 7.62 33.84
CA PRO A 14 -12.10 8.05 33.00
C PRO A 14 -12.46 7.83 31.53
N PRO A 15 -12.10 8.76 30.64
CA PRO A 15 -12.39 8.61 29.22
C PRO A 15 -11.79 7.28 28.72
N PRO A 16 -12.50 6.56 27.83
CA PRO A 16 -11.96 5.33 27.27
C PRO A 16 -10.58 5.64 26.69
N LYS A 17 -9.56 4.91 27.15
CA LYS A 17 -8.22 5.00 26.57
C LYS A 17 -8.33 4.55 25.12
N CYS A 18 -8.47 5.51 24.21
CA CYS A 18 -8.27 5.29 22.78
C CYS A 18 -6.83 4.80 22.62
N HIS A 19 -6.67 3.49 22.58
CA HIS A 19 -5.47 2.91 22.00
C HIS A 19 -5.62 3.23 20.52
N PRO A 20 -4.75 4.04 19.91
CA PRO A 20 -4.71 4.07 18.47
C PRO A 20 -4.33 2.64 18.07
N LYS A 21 -5.31 1.86 17.61
CA LYS A 21 -5.05 0.72 16.73
C LYS A 21 -4.55 1.34 15.43
N THR A 22 -3.32 1.82 15.42
CA THR A 22 -2.54 1.92 14.20
C THR A 22 -2.31 0.48 13.77
N GLN A 23 -3.29 -0.08 13.07
CA GLN A 23 -3.00 -1.12 12.12
C GLN A 23 -2.10 -0.44 11.09
N THR A 24 -0.80 -0.46 11.36
CA THR A 24 0.23 -0.05 10.42
C THR A 24 0.17 -1.10 9.32
N SER A 25 -0.75 -0.93 8.38
CA SER A 25 -0.64 -1.60 7.10
C SER A 25 0.71 -1.16 6.56
N ALA A 26 1.64 -2.09 6.45
CA ALA A 26 2.88 -1.84 5.75
C ALA A 26 2.48 -1.54 4.30
N GLY A 27 2.32 -0.25 4.00
CA GLY A 27 2.00 0.23 2.67
C GLY A 27 3.11 -0.25 1.73
N PHE A 28 2.74 -0.73 0.56
CA PHE A 28 3.70 -0.97 -0.51
C PHE A 28 3.44 0.09 -1.59
N GLU A 29 4.50 0.61 -2.19
CA GLU A 29 4.39 1.60 -3.26
C GLU A 29 4.75 0.94 -4.59
N LEU A 30 3.89 1.10 -5.58
CA LEU A 30 4.16 0.69 -6.96
C LEU A 30 4.21 1.93 -7.82
N MET A 31 5.33 2.12 -8.53
CA MET A 31 5.53 3.28 -9.39
C MET A 31 5.56 2.83 -10.84
N ILE A 32 4.61 3.30 -11.64
CA ILE A 32 4.64 3.11 -13.09
C ILE A 32 5.46 4.25 -13.68
N VAL A 33 6.49 3.91 -14.45
CA VAL A 33 7.41 4.87 -15.07
C VAL A 33 7.22 4.86 -16.57
N TRP A 34 7.08 6.06 -17.14
CA TRP A 34 7.10 6.24 -18.58
C TRP A 34 8.47 6.74 -19.01
N LYS A 35 9.19 5.90 -19.76
CA LYS A 35 10.46 6.23 -20.40
C LYS A 35 10.18 6.61 -21.84
N ILE A 36 10.68 7.76 -22.28
CA ILE A 36 10.56 8.22 -23.66
C ILE A 36 11.96 8.20 -24.25
N TYR A 37 12.19 7.31 -25.21
CA TYR A 37 13.44 7.27 -25.96
C TYR A 37 13.25 8.04 -27.25
N VAL A 38 14.17 8.95 -27.55
CA VAL A 38 14.21 9.67 -28.82
C VAL A 38 15.52 9.28 -29.49
N ASP A 39 15.44 8.80 -30.73
CA ASP A 39 16.64 8.48 -31.50
C ASP A 39 17.18 9.69 -32.27
N GLU A 40 18.34 9.50 -32.91
CA GLU A 40 19.05 10.55 -33.66
C GLU A 40 18.22 11.09 -34.84
N GLU A 41 17.28 10.30 -35.36
CA GLU A 41 16.35 10.73 -36.41
C GLU A 41 15.07 11.40 -35.84
N GLY A 42 14.99 11.56 -34.52
CA GLY A 42 13.87 12.18 -33.82
C GLY A 42 12.67 11.25 -33.65
N ARG A 43 12.78 9.94 -33.90
CA ARG A 43 11.68 9.00 -33.67
C ARG A 43 11.54 8.75 -32.18
N VAL A 44 10.29 8.74 -31.72
CA VAL A 44 9.93 8.60 -30.31
C VAL A 44 9.46 7.17 -30.02
N THR A 45 10.12 6.50 -29.09
CA THR A 45 9.74 5.18 -28.59
C THR A 45 9.32 5.28 -27.11
N PRO A 46 8.01 5.28 -26.82
CA PRO A 46 7.51 5.24 -25.45
C PRO A 46 7.60 3.83 -24.87
N VAL A 47 8.13 3.72 -23.65
CA VAL A 47 8.21 2.47 -22.88
C VAL A 47 7.61 2.69 -21.52
N LEU A 48 6.61 1.88 -21.18
CA LEU A 48 6.01 1.86 -19.84
C LEU A 48 6.64 0.73 -19.03
N ASP A 49 7.05 1.01 -17.80
CA ASP A 49 7.76 0.07 -16.94
C ASP A 49 7.26 0.17 -15.50
N LEU A 50 7.46 -0.89 -14.71
CA LEU A 50 7.04 -0.93 -13.31
C LEU A 50 8.27 -0.93 -12.40
N LEU A 51 8.35 0.04 -11.49
CA LEU A 51 9.33 0.09 -10.41
C LEU A 51 8.63 -0.16 -9.07
N PRO A 52 8.83 -1.34 -8.45
CA PRO A 52 8.34 -1.58 -7.10
C PRO A 52 9.19 -0.78 -6.11
N ARG A 53 8.58 0.18 -5.40
CA ARG A 53 9.19 0.85 -4.25
C ARG A 53 8.66 0.18 -2.98
N ILE A 54 9.48 -0.68 -2.39
CA ILE A 54 9.12 -1.27 -1.10
C ILE A 54 9.72 -0.39 0.00
N PRO A 55 8.94 0.06 1.01
CA PRO A 55 9.56 0.51 2.24
C PRO A 55 10.37 -0.64 2.83
N VAL A 56 11.63 -0.34 3.21
CA VAL A 56 12.67 -1.28 3.68
C VAL A 56 12.15 -2.31 4.71
N GLN A 57 11.10 -1.97 5.45
CA GLN A 57 10.48 -2.77 6.50
C GLN A 57 9.66 -3.98 5.99
N ALA A 58 9.23 -4.01 4.72
CA ALA A 58 8.42 -5.10 4.15
C ALA A 58 9.22 -6.10 3.28
N VAL A 59 10.54 -5.92 3.18
CA VAL A 59 11.44 -6.68 2.30
C VAL A 59 11.56 -8.15 2.71
N GLN A 60 11.42 -8.47 3.99
CA GLN A 60 11.76 -9.81 4.53
C GLN A 60 10.86 -10.96 4.03
N ASN A 61 9.67 -10.69 3.47
CA ASN A 61 8.71 -11.74 3.12
C ASN A 61 8.23 -11.71 1.66
N LYS A 62 8.73 -10.80 0.81
CA LYS A 62 8.17 -10.55 -0.53
C LYS A 62 9.18 -10.48 -1.68
N GLN A 63 10.42 -10.94 -1.47
CA GLN A 63 11.52 -10.83 -2.44
C GLN A 63 11.17 -11.33 -3.86
N ALA A 64 10.49 -12.49 -3.98
CA ALA A 64 10.20 -13.12 -5.28
C ALA A 64 9.13 -12.38 -6.12
N ALA A 65 8.18 -11.70 -5.47
CA ALA A 65 7.15 -10.90 -6.18
C ALA A 65 7.72 -9.58 -6.71
N VAL A 66 8.85 -9.15 -6.15
CA VAL A 66 9.50 -7.86 -6.43
C VAL A 66 10.48 -8.00 -7.59
N GLU A 67 11.20 -9.11 -7.63
CA GLU A 67 12.18 -9.39 -8.69
C GLU A 67 11.51 -9.62 -10.05
N ASN A 68 10.39 -10.36 -10.08
CA ASN A 68 9.68 -10.69 -11.32
C ASN A 68 8.57 -9.69 -11.70
N GLY A 69 8.19 -8.79 -10.78
CA GLY A 69 7.10 -7.83 -10.98
C GLY A 69 7.22 -6.98 -12.25
N PRO A 70 8.38 -6.35 -12.52
CA PRO A 70 8.56 -5.54 -13.73
C PRO A 70 8.40 -6.34 -15.03
N GLN A 71 8.96 -7.55 -15.09
CA GLN A 71 8.84 -8.40 -16.29
C GLN A 71 7.41 -8.90 -16.50
N CYS A 72 6.72 -9.25 -15.42
CA CYS A 72 5.31 -9.67 -15.50
C CYS A 72 4.42 -8.53 -16.01
N PHE A 73 4.67 -7.29 -15.55
CA PHE A 73 3.98 -6.10 -16.06
C PHE A 73 4.23 -5.88 -17.55
N ARG A 74 5.48 -6.01 -18.02
CA ARG A 74 5.80 -5.91 -19.46
C ARG A 74 5.07 -6.97 -20.29
N ASN A 75 4.96 -8.20 -19.79
CA ASN A 75 4.22 -9.26 -20.48
C ASN A 75 2.71 -8.94 -20.53
N MET A 76 2.12 -8.42 -19.45
CA MET A 76 0.74 -7.97 -19.45
C MET A 76 0.51 -6.86 -20.48
N LEU A 77 1.39 -5.86 -20.55
CA LEU A 77 1.28 -4.77 -21.53
C LEU A 77 1.20 -5.30 -22.97
N LEU A 78 1.98 -6.34 -23.30
CA LEU A 78 1.98 -6.97 -24.62
C LEU A 78 0.75 -7.84 -24.87
N LEU A 79 0.21 -8.49 -23.84
CA LEU A 79 -0.92 -9.42 -23.97
C LEU A 79 -2.28 -8.75 -23.88
N LEU A 80 -2.43 -7.76 -23.00
CA LEU A 80 -3.70 -7.15 -22.62
C LEU A 80 -3.83 -5.69 -23.11
N GLY A 81 -2.71 -5.05 -23.47
CA GLY A 81 -2.67 -3.60 -23.71
C GLY A 81 -2.60 -2.79 -22.41
N ILE A 82 -2.43 -1.48 -22.54
CA ILE A 82 -2.06 -0.59 -21.41
C ILE A 82 -3.15 -0.55 -20.35
N GLU A 83 -4.39 -0.23 -20.73
CA GLU A 83 -5.51 -0.02 -19.81
C GLU A 83 -5.80 -1.27 -18.97
N ALA A 84 -6.01 -2.41 -19.64
CA ALA A 84 -6.32 -3.68 -18.98
C ALA A 84 -5.15 -4.20 -18.11
N SER A 85 -3.90 -3.91 -18.49
CA SER A 85 -2.73 -4.27 -17.67
C SER A 85 -2.67 -3.50 -16.36
N ILE A 86 -2.94 -2.19 -16.40
CA ILE A 86 -2.95 -1.34 -15.21
C ILE A 86 -4.10 -1.76 -14.29
N GLU A 87 -5.29 -1.97 -14.85
CA GLU A 87 -6.45 -2.44 -14.08
C GLU A 87 -6.17 -3.80 -13.41
N SER A 88 -5.57 -4.74 -14.14
CA SER A 88 -5.20 -6.06 -13.62
C SER A 88 -4.14 -5.98 -12.52
N LEU A 89 -3.16 -5.08 -12.66
CA LEU A 89 -2.14 -4.83 -11.64
C LEU A 89 -2.78 -4.32 -10.35
N ILE A 90 -3.68 -3.34 -10.44
CA ILE A 90 -4.41 -2.76 -9.30
C ILE A 90 -5.23 -3.85 -8.59
N LYS A 91 -5.97 -4.67 -9.34
CA LYS A 91 -6.75 -5.78 -8.77
C LYS A 91 -5.87 -6.79 -8.03
N SER A 92 -4.78 -7.24 -8.65
CA SER A 92 -3.85 -8.22 -8.07
C SER A 92 -3.26 -7.76 -6.74
N VAL A 93 -2.97 -6.47 -6.61
CA VAL A 93 -2.37 -5.92 -5.39
C VAL A 93 -3.41 -5.57 -4.33
N ALA A 94 -4.64 -5.24 -4.74
CA ALA A 94 -5.78 -5.03 -3.85
C ALA A 94 -6.30 -6.35 -3.25
N GLU A 95 -6.37 -7.42 -4.05
CA GLU A 95 -6.81 -8.75 -3.59
C GLU A 95 -5.83 -9.38 -2.59
N LYS A 96 -4.52 -9.12 -2.72
CA LYS A 96 -3.54 -9.62 -1.75
C LYS A 96 -3.61 -8.96 -0.37
N CYS A 97 -4.37 -7.87 -0.20
CA CYS A 97 -4.57 -7.23 1.09
C CYS A 97 -5.70 -7.84 1.94
N THR A 98 -6.52 -8.76 1.40
CA THR A 98 -7.66 -9.34 2.13
C THR A 98 -7.37 -10.70 2.79
N GLU A 99 -6.30 -11.41 2.40
CA GLU A 99 -6.02 -12.76 2.93
C GLU A 99 -5.37 -12.78 4.33
N HIS A 100 -4.81 -11.66 4.80
CA HIS A 100 -4.12 -11.60 6.11
C HIS A 100 -5.05 -11.27 7.30
N ASN A 101 -6.37 -11.18 7.10
CA ASN A 101 -7.34 -10.91 8.17
C ASN A 101 -8.32 -12.07 8.43
N ARG A 102 -8.11 -13.25 7.82
CA ARG A 102 -9.01 -14.42 7.93
C ARG A 102 -8.45 -15.58 8.77
N LYS A 103 -7.21 -15.51 9.26
CA LYS A 103 -6.58 -16.60 10.05
C LYS A 103 -6.38 -16.29 11.55
N SER A 104 -7.11 -15.33 12.10
CA SER A 104 -7.21 -15.16 13.54
C SER A 104 -8.68 -15.17 13.97
N THR A 105 -9.26 -16.36 13.95
CA THR A 105 -10.43 -16.71 14.75
C THR A 105 -10.11 -18.03 15.43
#